data_AF-A0AAD6JHZ9-F1
#
_entry.id   AF-A0AAD6JHZ9-F1
#
_cell.length_a   1.000
_cell.length_b   1.000
_cell.length_c   1.000
_cell.angle_alpha   90.00
_cell.angle_beta   90.00
_cell.angle_gamma   90.00
#
_symmetry.space_group_name_H-M   'P 1'
#
loop_
_entity.id
_entity.type
_entity.pdbx_description
1 polymer ?
#
loop_
_entity_poly.entity_id
_entity_poly.type
_entity_poly.pdbx_seq_one_letter_code
_entity_poly.pdbx_strand_id
1 'polypeptide(L)'
;MGIMETRVLPSNTSMVEEGLGLKDWNFFFNGQQRPLCRIMIGWNTNLLEVTILSSGGQWVTCDTSNKDGGQPVRVTFVYGSSTPAERRDLWYYLNYQNSINGSHPWLVTGDFNAIMRVMDRQGGDSNWYSYMEDFPNCVYQSELIQLAANGLHFTWHNRQQGPASILRKLDWTFGNQHLISNWPQAKATFQARIVSDHSPILINLTPRDPYQRIRFKFLNLWADQDGYEEAVRAAWGAEAYGNPFSRLTTKLRVLKGHLSNFHKRNTSHISSRVAQAEKKWQEAQFYLDQHPQDLEAGQRERDTCHQFSALRKAEESFYKQKSRVNWLQLGDRNTSFFHRSILHRRHRNEITSLCRENGEGSALRLVAWIICIRPR
;
A
#
# COMPACT_ATOMS: atom_id res chain seq x y z
N MET A 1 -7.94 -19.36 -2.29
CA MET A 1 -9.32 -19.04 -1.89
C MET A 1 -9.43 -19.13 -0.38
N GLY A 2 -10.06 -18.16 0.28
CA GLY A 2 -10.40 -18.25 1.70
C GLY A 2 -11.92 -18.16 1.86
N ILE A 3 -12.50 -19.07 2.63
CA ILE A 3 -13.92 -19.10 2.96
C ILE A 3 -14.05 -19.00 4.48
N MET A 4 -14.87 -18.07 4.92
CA MET A 4 -15.11 -17.76 6.33
C MET A 4 -16.51 -18.25 6.72
N GLU A 5 -16.67 -18.53 8.01
CA GLU A 5 -17.89 -19.05 8.60
C GLU A 5 -18.40 -20.36 7.97
N THR A 6 -17.51 -21.29 7.65
CA THR A 6 -17.90 -22.56 7.01
C THR A 6 -18.79 -23.42 7.89
N ARG A 7 -18.64 -23.33 9.22
CA ARG A 7 -19.38 -24.12 10.24
C ARG A 7 -19.30 -25.63 9.97
N VAL A 8 -18.19 -26.08 9.40
CA VAL A 8 -17.95 -27.49 9.06
C VAL A 8 -17.46 -28.23 10.30
N LEU A 9 -18.02 -29.41 10.58
CA LEU A 9 -17.48 -30.30 11.61
C LEU A 9 -16.14 -30.88 11.12
N PRO A 10 -15.12 -31.01 11.99
CA PRO A 10 -13.85 -31.63 11.60
C PRO A 10 -13.99 -33.02 10.96
N SER A 11 -15.00 -33.80 11.37
CA SER A 11 -15.31 -35.11 10.78
C SER A 11 -15.79 -35.05 9.32
N ASN A 12 -16.26 -33.89 8.86
CA ASN A 12 -16.90 -33.73 7.57
C ASN A 12 -16.01 -33.00 6.55
N THR A 13 -14.76 -32.65 6.90
CA THR A 13 -13.88 -31.89 6.01
C THR A 13 -13.62 -32.63 4.70
N SER A 14 -13.33 -33.93 4.73
CA SER A 14 -13.11 -34.74 3.53
C SER A 14 -14.34 -34.77 2.60
N MET A 15 -15.54 -34.91 3.17
CA MET A 15 -16.79 -34.86 2.41
C MET A 15 -16.99 -33.49 1.73
N VAL A 16 -16.63 -32.40 2.42
CA VAL A 16 -16.72 -31.05 1.86
C VAL A 16 -15.70 -30.86 0.74
N GLU A 17 -14.46 -31.33 0.93
CA GLU A 17 -13.40 -31.28 -0.08
C GLU A 17 -13.81 -32.03 -1.37
N GLU A 18 -14.33 -33.25 -1.23
CA GLU A 18 -14.85 -34.04 -2.34
C GLU A 18 -16.05 -33.37 -3.02
N GLY A 19 -16.99 -32.84 -2.22
CA GLY A 19 -18.19 -32.17 -2.71
C GLY A 19 -17.93 -30.87 -3.49
N LEU A 20 -16.80 -30.20 -3.25
CA LEU A 20 -16.38 -29.04 -4.04
C LEU A 20 -15.96 -29.42 -5.46
N GLY A 21 -15.56 -30.67 -5.70
CA GLY A 21 -15.20 -31.18 -7.03
C GLY A 21 -14.04 -30.44 -7.71
N LEU A 22 -13.17 -29.78 -6.93
CA LEU A 22 -12.07 -28.97 -7.44
C LEU A 22 -10.83 -29.84 -7.67
N LYS A 23 -10.55 -30.15 -8.94
CA LYS A 23 -9.38 -30.95 -9.33
C LYS A 23 -8.07 -30.21 -9.09
N ASP A 24 -7.08 -30.90 -8.53
CA ASP A 24 -5.75 -30.39 -8.21
C ASP A 24 -5.79 -29.26 -7.14
N TRP A 25 -6.70 -29.37 -6.18
CA TRP A 25 -6.78 -28.45 -5.04
C TRP A 25 -6.46 -29.16 -3.72
N ASN A 26 -5.74 -28.45 -2.86
CA ASN A 26 -5.60 -28.81 -1.46
C ASN A 26 -6.35 -27.81 -0.58
N PHE A 27 -6.75 -28.27 0.60
CA PHE A 27 -7.50 -27.48 1.56
C PHE A 27 -6.88 -27.54 2.96
N PHE A 28 -7.11 -26.48 3.72
CA PHE A 28 -6.80 -26.40 5.14
C PHE A 28 -8.00 -25.84 5.90
N PHE A 29 -8.30 -26.44 7.04
CA PHE A 29 -9.40 -26.04 7.93
C PHE A 29 -8.86 -25.72 9.32
N ASN A 30 -9.27 -24.60 9.91
CA ASN A 30 -8.79 -24.17 11.22
C ASN A 30 -9.45 -24.88 12.42
N GLY A 31 -10.21 -25.96 12.19
CA GLY A 31 -11.03 -26.60 13.22
C GLY A 31 -10.39 -27.77 13.97
N GLN A 32 -9.09 -28.04 13.80
CA GLN A 32 -8.43 -29.19 14.47
C GLN A 32 -8.52 -29.16 16.01
N GLN A 33 -8.79 -28.00 16.63
CA GLN A 33 -8.89 -27.82 18.09
C GLN A 33 -10.21 -27.16 18.54
N ARG A 34 -11.23 -27.09 17.68
CA ARG A 34 -12.50 -26.41 17.98
C ARG A 34 -13.69 -27.27 17.53
N PRO A 35 -14.88 -27.08 18.13
CA PRO A 35 -16.06 -27.85 17.76
C PRO A 35 -16.49 -27.64 16.30
N LEU A 36 -16.15 -26.50 15.70
CA LEU A 36 -16.46 -26.18 14.30
C LEU A 36 -15.27 -25.49 13.63
N CYS A 37 -14.97 -25.91 12.39
CA CYS A 37 -14.15 -25.17 11.45
C CYS A 37 -14.87 -23.88 11.06
N ARG A 38 -14.16 -22.74 11.12
CA ARG A 38 -14.70 -21.43 10.76
C ARG A 38 -13.97 -20.80 9.58
N ILE A 39 -12.74 -21.22 9.32
CA ILE A 39 -11.94 -20.73 8.20
C ILE A 39 -11.46 -21.95 7.42
N MET A 40 -11.74 -21.92 6.12
CA MET A 40 -11.22 -22.87 5.14
C MET A 40 -10.39 -22.11 4.12
N ILE A 41 -9.18 -22.59 3.84
CA ILE A 41 -8.34 -22.10 2.74
C ILE A 41 -8.24 -23.22 1.73
N GLY A 42 -8.47 -22.91 0.46
CA GLY A 42 -8.23 -23.82 -0.66
C GLY A 42 -7.28 -23.20 -1.68
N TRP A 43 -6.38 -23.98 -2.25
CA TRP A 43 -5.48 -23.53 -3.31
C TRP A 43 -5.25 -24.62 -4.35
N ASN A 44 -5.07 -24.20 -5.60
CA ASN A 44 -4.71 -25.09 -6.68
C ASN A 44 -3.21 -25.43 -6.57
N THR A 45 -2.89 -26.72 -6.44
CA THR A 45 -1.53 -27.23 -6.22
C THR A 45 -0.65 -27.18 -7.46
N ASN A 46 -1.22 -27.01 -8.67
CA ASN A 46 -0.45 -26.79 -9.88
C ASN A 46 0.03 -25.34 -9.99
N LEU A 47 -0.68 -24.39 -9.38
CA LEU A 47 -0.38 -22.96 -9.46
C LEU A 47 0.39 -22.44 -8.25
N LEU A 48 0.01 -22.89 -7.05
CA LEU A 48 0.50 -22.32 -5.80
C LEU A 48 1.12 -23.39 -4.92
N GLU A 49 2.21 -23.02 -4.27
CA GLU A 49 2.69 -23.66 -3.06
C GLU A 49 2.25 -22.82 -1.86
N VAL A 50 1.68 -23.50 -0.85
CA VAL A 50 1.12 -22.85 0.33
C VAL A 50 1.61 -23.56 1.57
N THR A 51 2.20 -22.80 2.49
CA THR A 51 2.69 -23.29 3.77
C THR A 51 1.94 -22.60 4.89
N ILE A 52 1.19 -23.37 5.69
CA ILE A 52 0.48 -22.83 6.85
C ILE A 52 1.50 -22.54 7.97
N LEU A 53 1.52 -21.30 8.45
CA LEU A 53 2.45 -20.84 9.48
C LEU A 53 1.80 -20.80 10.86
N SER A 54 0.52 -20.40 10.90
CA SER A 54 -0.23 -20.25 12.14
C SER A 54 -1.71 -20.38 11.85
N SER A 55 -2.43 -21.02 12.76
CA SER A 55 -3.88 -21.06 12.73
C SER A 55 -4.41 -20.84 14.14
N GLY A 56 -5.54 -20.15 14.23
CA GLY A 56 -6.28 -19.92 15.46
C GLY A 56 -7.76 -19.88 15.18
N GLY A 57 -8.55 -19.58 16.21
CA GLY A 57 -10.01 -19.52 16.08
C GLY A 57 -10.53 -18.44 15.14
N GLN A 58 -9.76 -17.36 15.00
CA GLN A 58 -10.14 -16.16 14.27
C GLN A 58 -9.21 -15.82 13.11
N TRP A 59 -8.15 -16.62 12.88
CA TRP A 59 -7.20 -16.39 11.80
C TRP A 59 -6.61 -17.69 11.25
N VAL A 60 -6.15 -17.63 10.01
CA VAL A 60 -5.17 -18.58 9.45
C VAL A 60 -4.16 -17.79 8.64
N THR A 61 -2.89 -17.96 8.95
CA THR A 61 -1.78 -17.30 8.25
C THR A 61 -0.94 -18.33 7.51
N CYS A 62 -0.69 -18.06 6.23
CA CYS A 62 0.09 -18.92 5.36
C CYS A 62 1.02 -18.10 4.46
N ASP A 63 2.16 -18.67 4.12
CA ASP A 63 2.97 -18.19 3.00
C ASP A 63 2.47 -18.81 1.71
N THR A 64 2.42 -18.00 0.66
CA THR A 64 2.00 -18.42 -0.67
C THR A 64 3.04 -17.99 -1.70
N SER A 65 3.44 -18.92 -2.57
CA SER A 65 4.35 -18.70 -3.68
C SER A 65 3.76 -19.28 -4.96
N ASN A 66 4.01 -18.60 -6.08
CA ASN A 66 3.63 -19.10 -7.39
C ASN A 66 4.70 -20.08 -7.89
N LYS A 67 4.27 -21.25 -8.39
CA LYS A 67 5.18 -22.27 -8.93
C LYS A 67 5.91 -21.80 -10.19
N ASP A 68 5.30 -20.92 -10.97
CA ASP A 68 5.92 -20.30 -12.15
C ASP A 68 6.91 -19.17 -11.79
N GLY A 69 7.17 -18.97 -10.49
CA GLY A 69 7.98 -17.88 -9.98
C GLY A 69 7.18 -16.62 -9.67
N GLY A 70 7.78 -15.73 -8.87
CA GLY A 70 7.15 -14.50 -8.39
C GLY A 70 7.58 -14.18 -6.97
N GLN A 71 7.23 -12.98 -6.52
CA GLN A 71 7.46 -12.60 -5.13
C GLN A 71 6.46 -13.35 -4.24
N PRO A 72 6.92 -14.08 -3.20
CA PRO A 72 6.01 -14.72 -2.27
C PRO A 72 5.22 -13.67 -1.48
N VAL A 73 4.02 -14.04 -1.05
CA VAL A 73 3.17 -13.21 -0.23
C VAL A 73 2.65 -14.00 0.95
N ARG A 74 2.77 -13.42 2.13
CA ARG A 74 2.15 -13.92 3.35
C ARG A 74 0.71 -13.44 3.40
N VAL A 75 -0.23 -14.34 3.63
CA VAL A 75 -1.65 -14.04 3.70
C VAL A 75 -2.21 -14.48 5.03
N THR A 76 -2.89 -13.57 5.73
CA THR A 76 -3.68 -13.85 6.92
C THR A 76 -5.16 -13.72 6.57
N PHE A 77 -5.86 -14.84 6.58
CA PHE A 77 -7.33 -14.90 6.48
C PHE A 77 -7.93 -14.70 7.87
N VAL A 78 -8.90 -13.79 7.98
CA VAL A 78 -9.51 -13.39 9.26
C VAL A 78 -10.99 -13.75 9.29
N TYR A 79 -11.44 -14.27 10.43
CA TYR A 79 -12.84 -14.37 10.82
C TYR A 79 -12.97 -13.96 12.30
N GLY A 80 -13.18 -12.67 12.54
CA GLY A 80 -13.26 -12.10 13.89
C GLY A 80 -14.52 -12.56 14.62
N SER A 81 -14.42 -12.75 15.94
CA SER A 81 -15.56 -13.06 16.78
C SER A 81 -16.60 -11.92 16.79
N SER A 82 -17.86 -12.29 17.04
CA SER A 82 -18.95 -11.32 17.10
C SER A 82 -18.89 -10.45 18.36
N THR A 83 -18.25 -10.93 19.44
CA THR A 83 -18.11 -10.18 20.69
C THR A 83 -16.79 -9.39 20.73
N PRO A 84 -16.80 -8.12 21.19
CA PRO A 84 -15.57 -7.33 21.30
C PRO A 84 -14.50 -7.99 22.20
N ALA A 85 -14.91 -8.65 23.28
CA ALA A 85 -13.99 -9.29 24.22
C ALA A 85 -13.19 -10.42 23.58
N GLU A 86 -13.84 -11.32 22.83
CA GLU A 86 -13.16 -12.43 22.15
C GLU A 86 -12.26 -11.94 21.01
N ARG A 87 -12.61 -10.82 20.34
CA ARG A 87 -11.78 -10.25 19.28
C ARG A 87 -10.42 -9.73 19.73
N ARG A 88 -10.22 -9.52 21.04
CA ARG A 88 -8.93 -9.02 21.56
C ARG A 88 -7.77 -9.93 21.16
N ASP A 89 -7.98 -11.24 21.15
CA ASP A 89 -6.95 -12.21 20.73
C ASP A 89 -6.52 -12.00 19.28
N LEU A 90 -7.47 -11.68 18.38
CA LEU A 90 -7.18 -11.35 17.00
C LEU A 90 -6.35 -10.06 16.91
N TRP A 91 -6.68 -9.03 17.69
CA TRP A 91 -5.93 -7.78 17.71
C TRP A 91 -4.49 -7.97 18.20
N TYR A 92 -4.30 -8.73 19.28
CA TYR A 92 -2.97 -9.09 19.77
C TYR A 92 -2.19 -9.88 18.73
N TYR A 93 -2.85 -10.83 18.05
CA TYR A 93 -2.22 -11.62 16.99
C TYR A 93 -1.72 -10.74 15.83
N LEU A 94 -2.54 -9.83 15.31
CA LEU A 94 -2.13 -8.95 14.21
C LEU A 94 -0.97 -8.01 14.60
N ASN A 95 -1.03 -7.43 15.80
CA ASN A 95 0.04 -6.60 16.32
C ASN A 95 1.35 -7.38 16.47
N TYR A 96 1.28 -8.61 16.97
CA TYR A 96 2.45 -9.50 17.09
C TYR A 96 3.02 -9.86 15.72
N GLN A 97 2.15 -10.22 14.77
CA GLN A 97 2.53 -10.59 13.40
C GLN A 97 3.24 -9.45 12.66
N ASN A 98 2.91 -8.18 12.93
CA ASN A 98 3.63 -7.06 12.35
C ASN A 98 5.16 -7.13 12.62
N SER A 99 5.55 -7.50 13.84
CA SER A 99 6.99 -7.61 14.19
C SER A 99 7.72 -8.74 13.43
N ILE A 100 7.01 -9.82 13.12
CA ILE A 100 7.53 -10.97 12.34
C ILE A 100 7.55 -10.65 10.84
N ASN A 101 6.56 -9.91 10.36
CA ASN A 101 6.31 -9.67 8.95
C ASN A 101 7.01 -8.40 8.44
N GLY A 102 7.87 -7.78 9.25
CA GLY A 102 8.60 -6.55 8.92
C GLY A 102 9.54 -6.64 7.72
N SER A 103 9.76 -7.83 7.15
CA SER A 103 10.57 -8.06 5.94
C SER A 103 9.82 -8.74 4.80
N HIS A 104 8.55 -9.12 5.01
CA HIS A 104 7.78 -9.89 4.04
C HIS A 104 6.54 -9.12 3.57
N PRO A 105 6.16 -9.19 2.29
CA PRO A 105 4.88 -8.69 1.84
C PRO A 105 3.74 -9.43 2.55
N TRP A 106 2.93 -8.70 3.31
CA TRP A 106 1.86 -9.27 4.13
C TRP A 106 0.50 -8.68 3.76
N LEU A 107 -0.44 -9.57 3.41
CA LEU A 107 -1.83 -9.29 3.10
C LEU A 107 -2.71 -9.84 4.24
N VAL A 108 -3.60 -9.02 4.78
CA VAL A 108 -4.58 -9.41 5.79
C VAL A 108 -5.98 -9.19 5.23
N THR A 109 -6.83 -10.20 5.22
CA THR A 109 -8.16 -10.08 4.63
C THR A 109 -9.20 -10.99 5.25
N GLY A 110 -10.46 -10.57 5.22
CA GLY A 110 -11.59 -11.39 5.65
C GLY A 110 -12.61 -10.59 6.42
N ASP A 111 -13.45 -11.28 7.16
CA ASP A 111 -14.49 -10.69 8.01
C ASP A 111 -13.90 -10.39 9.40
N PHE A 112 -13.82 -9.12 9.76
CA PHE A 112 -13.31 -8.70 11.07
C PHE A 112 -14.43 -8.58 12.11
N ASN A 113 -15.69 -8.67 11.69
CA ASN A 113 -16.87 -8.35 12.48
C ASN A 113 -16.85 -6.93 13.11
N ALA A 114 -15.97 -6.04 12.62
CA ALA A 114 -15.75 -4.71 13.16
C ALA A 114 -15.77 -3.65 12.04
N ILE A 115 -16.22 -2.44 12.40
CA ILE A 115 -16.27 -1.27 11.51
C ILE A 115 -15.15 -0.29 11.88
N MET A 116 -14.63 0.48 10.91
CA MET A 116 -13.57 1.44 11.20
C MET A 116 -14.10 2.85 11.53
N ARG A 117 -15.30 3.19 11.05
CA ARG A 117 -15.90 4.51 11.19
C ARG A 117 -17.40 4.42 11.36
N VAL A 118 -18.02 5.51 11.84
CA VAL A 118 -19.48 5.61 11.95
C VAL A 118 -20.19 5.42 10.60
N MET A 119 -19.56 5.88 9.50
CA MET A 119 -20.12 5.79 8.14
C MET A 119 -20.07 4.38 7.54
N ASP A 120 -19.37 3.45 8.18
CA ASP A 120 -19.25 2.05 7.75
C ASP A 120 -20.47 1.21 8.18
N ARG A 121 -21.55 1.85 8.65
CA ARG A 121 -22.84 1.24 8.96
C ARG A 121 -24.01 2.12 8.52
N GLN A 122 -25.15 1.48 8.25
CA GLN A 122 -26.43 2.14 8.04
C GLN A 122 -27.55 1.33 8.71
N GLY A 123 -28.43 2.02 9.44
CA GLY A 123 -29.46 1.40 10.27
C GLY A 123 -28.93 0.86 11.61
N GLY A 124 -29.84 0.44 12.48
CA GLY A 124 -29.51 -0.06 13.82
C GLY A 124 -28.94 1.02 14.76
N ASP A 125 -28.20 0.60 15.78
CA ASP A 125 -27.59 1.50 16.77
C ASP A 125 -26.49 2.39 16.13
N SER A 126 -26.65 3.71 16.28
CA SER A 126 -25.73 4.74 15.80
C SER A 126 -24.70 5.19 16.83
N ASN A 127 -24.75 4.67 18.06
CA ASN A 127 -23.78 5.02 19.10
C ASN A 127 -22.40 4.45 18.78
N TRP A 128 -21.36 5.22 19.10
CA TRP A 128 -19.97 4.80 18.98
C TRP A 128 -19.42 4.53 20.37
N TYR A 129 -19.17 3.26 20.68
CA TYR A 129 -18.67 2.83 21.98
C TYR A 129 -17.15 2.74 21.98
N SER A 130 -16.53 2.83 23.16
CA SER A 130 -15.07 2.80 23.32
C SER A 130 -14.41 1.58 22.67
N TYR A 131 -15.00 0.38 22.77
CA TYR A 131 -14.47 -0.84 22.16
C TYR A 131 -14.45 -0.80 20.62
N MET A 132 -15.18 0.12 19.99
CA MET A 132 -15.15 0.29 18.53
C MET A 132 -13.84 0.93 18.06
N GLU A 133 -13.11 1.61 18.96
CA GLU A 133 -11.76 2.12 18.69
C GLU A 133 -10.71 1.00 18.63
N ASP A 134 -10.98 -0.17 19.20
CA ASP A 134 -10.03 -1.28 19.27
C ASP A 134 -9.56 -1.71 17.87
N PHE A 135 -10.47 -1.76 16.89
CA PHE A 135 -10.14 -2.18 15.52
C PHE A 135 -9.31 -1.13 14.76
N PRO A 136 -9.72 0.15 14.64
CA PRO A 136 -8.86 1.20 14.10
C PRO A 136 -7.49 1.28 14.78
N ASN A 137 -7.44 1.16 16.12
CA ASN A 137 -6.18 1.18 16.87
C ASN A 137 -5.31 -0.03 16.54
N CYS A 138 -5.88 -1.22 16.43
CA CYS A 138 -5.15 -2.41 16.00
C CYS A 138 -4.57 -2.24 14.59
N VAL A 139 -5.36 -1.77 13.62
CA VAL A 139 -4.88 -1.51 12.25
C VAL A 139 -3.71 -0.52 12.26
N TYR A 140 -3.82 0.55 13.06
CA TYR A 140 -2.76 1.54 13.22
C TYR A 140 -1.49 0.95 13.85
N GLN A 141 -1.62 0.22 14.96
CA GLN A 141 -0.51 -0.41 15.68
C GLN A 141 0.18 -1.53 14.89
N SER A 142 -0.60 -2.27 14.09
CA SER A 142 -0.11 -3.28 13.16
C SER A 142 0.51 -2.68 11.89
N GLU A 143 0.54 -1.35 11.77
CA GLU A 143 1.08 -0.62 10.62
C GLU A 143 0.47 -1.02 9.26
N LEU A 144 -0.80 -1.42 9.31
CA LEU A 144 -1.53 -1.91 8.16
C LEU A 144 -2.13 -0.76 7.34
N ILE A 145 -2.01 -0.87 6.03
CA ILE A 145 -2.55 0.08 5.05
C ILE A 145 -3.76 -0.58 4.38
N GLN A 146 -4.92 0.05 4.47
CA GLN A 146 -6.12 -0.43 3.77
C GLN A 146 -5.86 -0.43 2.26
N LEU A 147 -6.17 -1.56 1.60
CA LEU A 147 -6.07 -1.65 0.14
C LEU A 147 -7.14 -0.78 -0.53
N ALA A 148 -6.81 -0.25 -1.70
CA ALA A 148 -7.78 0.42 -2.55
C ALA A 148 -8.94 -0.54 -2.86
N ALA A 149 -10.17 -0.06 -2.68
CA ALA A 149 -11.38 -0.88 -2.72
C ALA A 149 -12.38 -0.38 -3.75
N ASN A 150 -12.96 -1.30 -4.53
CA ASN A 150 -14.03 -1.05 -5.48
C ASN A 150 -15.24 -1.96 -5.22
N GLY A 151 -16.37 -1.65 -5.84
CA GLY A 151 -17.59 -2.45 -5.75
C GLY A 151 -18.49 -1.99 -4.60
N LEU A 152 -19.13 -2.94 -3.92
CA LEU A 152 -20.04 -2.62 -2.83
C LEU A 152 -19.30 -1.98 -1.64
N HIS A 153 -19.86 -0.88 -1.13
CA HIS A 153 -19.37 -0.29 0.11
C HIS A 153 -19.71 -1.20 1.29
N PHE A 154 -20.99 -1.41 1.60
CA PHE A 154 -21.39 -2.34 2.66
C PHE A 154 -21.25 -3.79 2.23
N THR A 155 -20.57 -4.59 3.03
CA THR A 155 -20.27 -5.99 2.71
C THR A 155 -21.24 -6.96 3.34
N TRP A 156 -21.90 -6.57 4.42
CA TRP A 156 -22.90 -7.37 5.13
C TRP A 156 -24.28 -6.71 5.13
N HIS A 157 -25.34 -7.53 5.02
CA HIS A 157 -26.74 -7.12 5.15
C HIS A 157 -27.52 -8.11 5.99
N ASN A 158 -28.29 -7.63 6.96
CA ASN A 158 -29.07 -8.49 7.85
C ASN A 158 -30.30 -9.17 7.20
N ARG A 159 -30.52 -9.01 5.89
CA ARG A 159 -31.66 -9.53 5.12
C ARG A 159 -33.04 -9.03 5.58
N GLN A 160 -33.10 -8.00 6.42
CA GLN A 160 -34.35 -7.38 6.83
C GLN A 160 -34.70 -6.18 5.93
N GLN A 161 -35.95 -5.73 6.02
CA GLN A 161 -36.49 -4.66 5.19
C GLN A 161 -36.91 -3.45 6.04
N GLY A 162 -37.04 -2.29 5.39
CA GLY A 162 -37.53 -1.07 6.02
C GLY A 162 -36.63 -0.59 7.17
N PRO A 163 -37.20 -0.03 8.26
CA PRO A 163 -36.45 0.50 9.40
C PRO A 163 -35.54 -0.51 10.10
N ALA A 164 -35.82 -1.81 9.95
CA ALA A 164 -35.01 -2.88 10.54
C ALA A 164 -33.84 -3.33 9.64
N SER A 165 -33.73 -2.78 8.43
CA SER A 165 -32.61 -3.06 7.52
C SER A 165 -31.31 -2.50 8.08
N ILE A 166 -30.31 -3.36 8.24
CA ILE A 166 -28.98 -2.99 8.73
C ILE A 166 -27.94 -3.41 7.70
N LEU A 167 -27.09 -2.46 7.31
CA LEU A 167 -25.94 -2.66 6.43
C LEU A 167 -24.66 -2.33 7.18
N ARG A 168 -23.61 -3.15 7.02
CA ARG A 168 -22.32 -2.93 7.65
C ARG A 168 -21.16 -3.26 6.71
N LYS A 169 -20.04 -2.56 6.86
CA LYS A 169 -18.75 -2.90 6.28
C LYS A 169 -17.95 -3.71 7.31
N LEU A 170 -18.03 -5.03 7.23
CA LEU A 170 -17.37 -5.95 8.17
C LEU A 170 -16.14 -6.61 7.58
N ASP A 171 -16.12 -6.74 6.26
CA ASP A 171 -15.05 -7.39 5.52
C ASP A 171 -14.00 -6.37 5.10
N TRP A 172 -12.73 -6.62 5.40
CA TRP A 172 -11.66 -5.66 5.10
C TRP A 172 -10.45 -6.35 4.48
N THR A 173 -9.65 -5.56 3.77
CA THR A 173 -8.39 -6.01 3.16
C THR A 173 -7.31 -4.96 3.42
N PHE A 174 -6.22 -5.40 4.01
CA PHE A 174 -5.08 -4.57 4.41
C PHE A 174 -3.76 -5.18 3.92
N GLY A 175 -2.76 -4.33 3.76
CA GLY A 175 -1.41 -4.73 3.42
C GLY A 175 -0.39 -3.95 4.22
N ASN A 176 0.75 -4.57 4.54
CA ASN A 176 1.87 -3.83 5.11
C ASN A 176 2.62 -3.03 4.02
N GLN A 177 3.61 -2.24 4.45
CA GLN A 177 4.42 -1.43 3.54
C GLN A 177 5.07 -2.25 2.41
N HIS A 178 5.53 -3.48 2.72
CA HIS A 178 6.18 -4.35 1.76
C HIS A 178 5.21 -4.84 0.68
N LEU A 179 3.98 -5.19 1.05
CA LEU A 179 2.94 -5.55 0.09
C LEU A 179 2.68 -4.42 -0.91
N ILE A 180 2.44 -3.20 -0.41
CA ILE A 180 2.14 -2.04 -1.26
C ILE A 180 3.36 -1.63 -2.11
N SER A 181 4.57 -1.90 -1.64
CA SER A 181 5.79 -1.63 -2.41
C SER A 181 5.96 -2.61 -3.57
N ASN A 182 5.65 -3.89 -3.33
CA ASN A 182 5.75 -4.95 -4.34
C ASN A 182 4.60 -4.90 -5.35
N TRP A 183 3.39 -4.61 -4.88
CA TRP A 183 2.18 -4.50 -5.69
C TRP A 183 1.50 -3.14 -5.46
N PRO A 184 2.02 -2.04 -6.04
CA PRO A 184 1.47 -0.70 -5.83
C PRO A 184 0.01 -0.54 -6.26
N GLN A 185 -0.42 -1.35 -7.24
CA GLN A 185 -1.77 -1.35 -7.81
C GLN A 185 -2.67 -2.44 -7.21
N ALA A 186 -2.26 -3.03 -6.08
CA ALA A 186 -3.07 -4.01 -5.38
C ALA A 186 -4.46 -3.43 -5.06
N LYS A 187 -5.51 -4.20 -5.28
CA LYS A 187 -6.87 -3.72 -4.98
C LYS A 187 -7.79 -4.85 -4.55
N ALA A 188 -8.75 -4.50 -3.71
CA ALA A 188 -9.86 -5.36 -3.32
C ALA A 188 -11.13 -4.95 -4.09
N THR A 189 -11.87 -5.92 -4.61
CA THR A 189 -13.17 -5.69 -5.26
C THR A 189 -14.25 -6.46 -4.50
N PHE A 190 -15.18 -5.74 -3.90
CA PHE A 190 -16.31 -6.31 -3.17
C PHE A 190 -17.46 -6.56 -4.14
N GLN A 191 -17.74 -7.83 -4.43
CA GLN A 191 -18.71 -8.24 -5.43
C GLN A 191 -20.15 -8.23 -4.89
N ALA A 192 -21.14 -8.29 -5.78
CA ALA A 192 -22.53 -8.43 -5.38
C ALA A 192 -22.75 -9.73 -4.58
N ARG A 193 -23.61 -9.65 -3.57
CA ARG A 193 -24.04 -10.82 -2.79
C ARG A 193 -24.84 -11.77 -3.67
N ILE A 194 -24.56 -13.06 -3.56
CA ILE A 194 -25.29 -14.11 -4.30
C ILE A 194 -26.08 -14.98 -3.32
N VAL A 195 -25.37 -15.78 -2.51
CA VAL A 195 -25.98 -16.75 -1.57
C VAL A 195 -25.73 -16.41 -0.09
N SER A 196 -24.72 -15.61 0.20
CA SER A 196 -24.36 -15.15 1.54
C SER A 196 -24.91 -13.75 1.83
N ASP A 197 -25.15 -13.45 3.09
CA ASP A 197 -25.34 -12.10 3.61
C ASP A 197 -24.06 -11.25 3.54
N HIS A 198 -22.89 -11.89 3.35
CA HIS A 198 -21.61 -11.25 3.04
C HIS A 198 -21.31 -11.16 1.54
N SER A 199 -20.52 -10.16 1.18
CA SER A 199 -20.08 -9.85 -0.18
C SER A 199 -18.70 -10.47 -0.44
N PRO A 200 -18.51 -11.28 -1.50
CA PRO A 200 -17.21 -11.85 -1.81
C PRO A 200 -16.14 -10.78 -2.09
N ILE A 201 -14.91 -11.04 -1.66
CA ILE A 201 -13.77 -10.15 -1.89
C ILE A 201 -12.85 -10.77 -2.95
N LEU A 202 -12.65 -10.07 -4.06
CA LEU A 202 -11.63 -10.40 -5.06
C LEU A 202 -10.43 -9.48 -4.89
N ILE A 203 -9.28 -10.04 -4.52
CA ILE A 203 -8.03 -9.30 -4.34
C ILE A 203 -7.14 -9.54 -5.55
N ASN A 204 -6.74 -8.46 -6.21
CA ASN A 204 -5.82 -8.52 -7.34
C ASN A 204 -4.48 -7.91 -6.93
N LEU A 205 -3.44 -8.74 -6.90
CA LEU A 205 -2.05 -8.32 -6.70
C LEU A 205 -1.39 -8.15 -8.08
N THR A 206 -1.74 -7.07 -8.78
CA THR A 206 -1.15 -6.78 -10.09
C THR A 206 0.29 -6.28 -9.91
N PRO A 207 1.30 -6.92 -10.53
CA PRO A 207 2.67 -6.45 -10.49
C PRO A 207 2.75 -5.04 -11.09
N ARG A 208 3.76 -4.28 -10.67
CA ARG A 208 3.99 -2.96 -11.25
C ARG A 208 4.31 -3.09 -12.74
N ASP A 209 3.55 -2.41 -13.59
CA ASP A 209 3.88 -2.27 -15.00
C ASP A 209 5.25 -1.55 -15.14
N PRO A 210 6.28 -2.21 -15.69
CA PRO A 210 7.60 -1.61 -15.86
C PRO A 210 7.57 -0.41 -16.83
N TYR A 211 6.54 -0.31 -17.68
CA TYR A 211 6.37 0.76 -18.66
C TYR A 211 5.50 1.92 -18.18
N GLN A 212 5.08 1.93 -16.92
CA GLN A 212 4.22 2.98 -16.40
C GLN A 212 4.94 4.34 -16.49
N ARG A 213 4.48 5.20 -17.42
CA ARG A 213 5.08 6.53 -17.65
C ARG A 213 5.04 7.36 -16.38
N ILE A 214 6.20 7.60 -15.79
CA ILE A 214 6.35 8.51 -14.66
C ILE A 214 6.00 9.91 -15.14
N ARG A 215 4.92 10.48 -14.61
CA ARG A 215 4.56 11.87 -14.89
C ARG A 215 5.61 12.79 -14.28
N PHE A 216 6.07 13.76 -15.05
CA PHE A 216 6.99 14.79 -14.54
C PHE A 216 6.33 15.56 -13.40
N LYS A 217 7.08 15.72 -12.32
CA LYS A 217 6.70 16.54 -11.16
C LYS A 217 7.91 17.37 -10.79
N PHE A 218 7.70 18.67 -10.63
CA PHE A 218 8.71 19.60 -10.17
C PHE A 218 9.11 19.27 -8.72
N LEU A 219 10.40 19.26 -8.42
CA LEU A 219 10.91 19.14 -7.05
C LEU A 219 11.42 20.50 -6.59
N ASN A 220 10.91 20.98 -5.46
CA ASN A 220 11.24 22.31 -4.94
C ASN A 220 12.74 22.45 -4.68
N LEU A 221 13.37 21.38 -4.21
CA LEU A 221 14.81 21.33 -3.94
C LEU A 221 15.67 21.63 -5.18
N TRP A 222 15.12 21.48 -6.41
CA TRP A 222 15.85 21.88 -7.61
C TRP A 222 16.07 23.38 -7.67
N ALA A 223 15.14 24.18 -7.16
CA ALA A 223 15.26 25.63 -7.18
C ALA A 223 16.45 26.15 -6.35
N ASP A 224 16.87 25.37 -5.35
CA ASP A 224 17.97 25.71 -4.45
C ASP A 224 19.32 25.09 -4.89
N GLN A 225 19.36 24.40 -6.04
CA GLN A 225 20.56 23.73 -6.54
C GLN A 225 21.24 24.52 -7.67
N ASP A 226 22.56 24.53 -7.65
CA ASP A 226 23.39 25.10 -8.71
C ASP A 226 23.02 24.48 -10.08
N GLY A 227 22.88 25.33 -11.10
CA GLY A 227 22.48 24.91 -12.45
C GLY A 227 20.99 25.03 -12.75
N TYR A 228 20.13 25.27 -11.75
CA TYR A 228 18.69 25.43 -11.98
C TYR A 228 18.35 26.72 -12.73
N GLU A 229 18.90 27.85 -12.30
CA GLU A 229 18.64 29.14 -12.95
C GLU A 229 19.12 29.15 -14.40
N GLU A 230 20.28 28.53 -14.67
CA GLU A 230 20.83 28.36 -16.01
C GLU A 230 19.89 27.53 -16.89
N ALA A 231 19.33 26.45 -16.35
CA ALA A 231 18.36 25.61 -17.06
C ALA A 231 17.07 26.38 -17.39
N VAL A 232 16.59 27.22 -16.47
CA VAL A 232 15.43 28.09 -16.70
C VAL A 232 15.74 29.14 -17.76
N ARG A 233 16.88 29.83 -17.65
CA ARG A 233 17.32 30.85 -18.59
C ARG A 233 17.49 30.30 -20.00
N ALA A 234 18.10 29.12 -20.14
CA ALA A 234 18.24 28.42 -21.41
C ALA A 234 16.87 28.07 -22.03
N ALA A 235 15.95 27.53 -21.24
CA ALA A 235 14.61 27.20 -21.73
C ALA A 235 13.79 28.45 -22.13
N TRP A 236 13.97 29.55 -21.40
CA TRP A 236 13.28 30.81 -21.69
C TRP A 236 13.93 31.59 -22.83
N GLY A 237 15.22 31.39 -23.10
CA GLY A 237 15.92 31.93 -24.27
C GLY A 237 15.59 31.20 -25.58
N ALA A 238 15.10 29.96 -25.51
CA ALA A 238 14.76 29.19 -26.70
C ALA A 238 13.68 29.86 -27.56
N GLU A 239 13.87 29.88 -28.88
CA GLU A 239 12.88 30.37 -29.83
C GLU A 239 11.57 29.59 -29.72
N ALA A 240 10.44 30.31 -29.70
CA ALA A 240 9.12 29.70 -29.63
C ALA A 240 8.15 30.53 -30.48
N TYR A 241 7.47 29.84 -31.39
CA TYR A 241 6.57 30.42 -32.38
C TYR A 241 5.10 30.09 -32.07
N GLY A 242 4.19 30.88 -32.64
CA GLY A 242 2.73 30.73 -32.47
C GLY A 242 2.13 31.74 -31.48
N ASN A 243 0.88 31.51 -31.09
CA ASN A 243 0.17 32.38 -30.15
C ASN A 243 0.81 32.32 -28.74
N PRO A 244 0.49 33.27 -27.83
CA PRO A 244 1.09 33.33 -26.50
C PRO A 244 1.01 32.01 -25.70
N PHE A 245 -0.12 31.29 -25.79
CA PHE A 245 -0.29 29.99 -25.12
C PHE A 245 0.59 28.90 -25.72
N SER A 246 0.71 28.86 -27.05
CA SER A 246 1.60 27.93 -27.75
C SER A 246 3.06 28.19 -27.39
N ARG A 247 3.47 29.47 -27.35
CA ARG A 247 4.84 29.88 -26.96
C ARG A 247 5.16 29.46 -25.53
N LEU A 248 4.24 29.72 -24.59
CA LEU A 248 4.38 29.30 -23.19
C LEU A 248 4.49 27.78 -23.07
N THR A 249 3.60 27.04 -23.73
CA THR A 249 3.59 25.57 -23.67
C THR A 249 4.88 24.96 -24.22
N THR A 250 5.41 25.52 -25.31
CA THR A 250 6.70 25.11 -25.89
C THR A 250 7.85 25.36 -24.91
N LYS A 251 7.94 26.55 -24.31
CA LYS A 251 8.97 26.87 -23.31
C LYS A 251 8.89 25.95 -22.09
N LEU A 252 7.69 25.68 -21.57
CA LEU A 252 7.50 24.72 -20.46
C LEU A 252 7.91 23.30 -20.84
N ARG A 253 7.70 22.88 -22.09
CA ARG A 253 8.14 21.57 -22.59
C ARG A 253 9.67 21.47 -22.66
N VAL A 254 10.34 22.52 -23.13
CA VAL A 254 11.80 22.60 -23.15
C VAL A 254 12.35 22.57 -21.73
N LEU A 255 11.82 23.39 -20.83
CA LEU A 255 12.21 23.42 -19.42
C LEU A 255 12.03 22.06 -18.76
N LYS A 256 10.90 21.38 -19.00
CA LYS A 256 10.67 20.01 -18.52
C LYS A 256 11.78 19.06 -18.96
N GLY A 257 12.29 19.17 -20.18
CA GLY A 257 13.40 18.37 -20.69
C GLY A 257 14.69 18.62 -19.91
N HIS A 258 15.06 19.90 -19.73
CA HIS A 258 16.23 20.28 -18.94
C HIS A 258 16.12 19.79 -17.50
N LEU A 259 14.99 20.04 -16.82
CA LEU A 259 14.78 19.62 -15.43
C LEU A 259 14.71 18.09 -15.27
N SER A 260 14.24 17.37 -16.30
CA SER A 260 14.26 15.90 -16.29
C SER A 260 15.69 15.35 -16.36
N ASN A 261 16.57 15.99 -17.14
CA ASN A 261 18.00 15.64 -17.18
C ASN A 261 18.73 16.08 -15.90
N PHE A 262 18.40 17.26 -15.37
CA PHE A 262 18.86 17.74 -14.08
C PHE A 262 18.51 16.75 -12.97
N HIS A 263 17.29 16.22 -12.96
CA HIS A 263 16.87 15.20 -12.01
C HIS A 263 17.78 13.96 -12.04
N LYS A 264 18.02 13.41 -13.24
CA LYS A 264 18.87 12.23 -13.44
C LYS A 264 20.32 12.43 -12.98
N ARG A 265 20.83 13.66 -13.03
CA ARG A 265 22.21 13.96 -12.60
C ARG A 265 22.28 14.23 -11.10
N ASN A 266 21.33 15.01 -10.58
CA ASN A 266 21.48 15.64 -9.27
C ASN A 266 20.59 15.06 -8.18
N THR A 267 19.50 14.36 -8.49
CA THR A 267 18.50 13.95 -7.48
C THR A 267 17.92 12.55 -7.66
N SER A 268 18.21 11.85 -8.76
CA SER A 268 17.86 10.44 -8.88
C SER A 268 18.65 9.60 -7.88
N HIS A 269 18.03 8.54 -7.37
CA HIS A 269 18.63 7.64 -6.40
C HIS A 269 19.19 8.35 -5.15
N ILE A 270 18.55 9.44 -4.72
CA ILE A 270 19.02 10.27 -3.60
C ILE A 270 19.35 9.45 -2.34
N SER A 271 18.51 8.48 -1.99
CA SER A 271 18.76 7.59 -0.84
C SER A 271 20.02 6.72 -0.98
N SER A 272 20.27 6.20 -2.19
CA SER A 272 21.51 5.44 -2.44
C SER A 272 22.74 6.34 -2.36
N ARG A 273 22.64 7.58 -2.85
CA ARG A 273 23.72 8.57 -2.77
C ARG A 273 23.98 9.01 -1.33
N VAL A 274 22.94 9.18 -0.52
CA VAL A 274 23.07 9.45 0.92
C VAL A 274 23.80 8.30 1.61
N ALA A 275 23.40 7.04 1.38
CA ALA A 275 24.05 5.88 1.98
C ALA A 275 25.54 5.76 1.55
N GLN A 276 25.86 6.06 0.29
CA GLN A 276 27.25 6.09 -0.18
C GLN A 276 28.05 7.22 0.48
N ALA A 277 27.47 8.41 0.65
CA ALA A 277 28.13 9.54 1.29
C ALA A 277 28.35 9.28 2.79
N GLU A 278 27.39 8.62 3.46
CA GLU A 278 27.52 8.18 4.85
C GLU A 278 28.71 7.22 5.01
N LYS A 279 28.81 6.23 4.12
CA LYS A 279 29.93 5.28 4.12
C LYS A 279 31.27 5.98 3.90
N LYS A 280 31.36 6.91 2.95
CA LYS A 280 32.59 7.69 2.70
C LYS A 280 32.99 8.54 3.90
N TRP A 281 32.03 9.16 4.56
CA TRP A 281 32.27 9.94 5.77
C TRP A 281 32.79 9.06 6.91
N GLN A 282 32.18 7.88 7.12
CA GLN A 282 32.68 6.89 8.09
C GLN A 282 34.11 6.45 7.77
N GLU A 283 34.42 6.14 6.51
CA GLU A 283 35.77 5.77 6.07
C GLU A 283 36.78 6.89 6.33
N ALA A 284 36.41 8.16 6.09
CA ALA A 284 37.25 9.32 6.37
C ALA A 284 37.48 9.51 7.89
N GLN A 285 36.46 9.27 8.72
CA GLN A 285 36.58 9.31 10.17
C GLN A 285 37.53 8.25 10.71
N PHE A 286 37.41 6.99 10.25
CA PHE A 286 38.34 5.92 10.63
C PHE A 286 39.78 6.22 10.19
N TYR A 287 39.96 6.80 9.01
CA TYR A 287 41.29 7.18 8.53
C TYR A 287 41.92 8.29 9.37
N LEU A 288 41.14 9.31 9.74
CA LEU A 288 41.57 10.41 10.60
C LEU A 288 41.93 9.93 12.01
N ASP A 289 41.18 8.99 12.56
CA ASP A 289 41.47 8.40 13.88
C ASP A 289 42.81 7.66 13.89
N GLN A 290 43.16 7.00 12.78
CA GLN A 290 44.46 6.35 12.59
C GLN A 290 45.60 7.35 12.30
N HIS A 291 45.29 8.54 11.78
CA HIS A 291 46.29 9.56 11.40
C HIS A 291 45.90 10.97 11.91
N PRO A 292 45.86 11.21 13.22
CA PRO A 292 45.25 12.43 13.79
C PRO A 292 45.98 13.75 13.45
N GLN A 293 47.26 13.67 13.07
CA GLN A 293 48.09 14.83 12.72
C GLN A 293 48.12 15.11 11.21
N ASP A 294 47.50 14.25 10.39
CA ASP A 294 47.40 14.47 8.95
C ASP A 294 46.35 15.54 8.63
N LEU A 295 46.82 16.67 8.12
CA LEU A 295 45.98 17.80 7.72
C LEU A 295 45.05 17.45 6.54
N GLU A 296 45.49 16.58 5.62
CA GLU A 296 44.66 16.14 4.49
C GLU A 296 43.55 15.20 4.96
N ALA A 297 43.83 14.33 5.94
CA ALA A 297 42.81 13.49 6.56
C ALA A 297 41.71 14.33 7.21
N GLY A 298 42.10 15.38 7.96
CA GLY A 298 41.17 16.31 8.59
C GLY A 298 40.33 17.09 7.57
N GLN A 299 40.93 17.50 6.45
CA GLN A 299 40.18 18.16 5.39
C GLN A 299 39.20 17.23 4.69
N ARG A 300 39.62 15.98 4.40
CA ARG A 300 38.78 14.97 3.77
C ARG A 300 37.57 14.60 4.62
N GLU A 301 37.74 14.49 5.94
CA GLU A 301 36.62 14.26 6.86
C GLU A 301 35.60 15.42 6.79
N ARG A 302 36.08 16.67 6.85
CA ARG A 302 35.20 17.85 6.76
C ARG A 302 34.44 17.90 5.43
N ASP A 303 35.13 17.67 4.32
CA ASP A 303 34.52 17.71 2.99
C ASP A 303 33.45 16.61 2.81
N THR A 304 33.74 15.39 3.28
CA THR A 304 32.78 14.27 3.23
C THR A 304 31.61 14.48 4.18
N CYS A 305 31.83 15.07 5.37
CA CYS A 305 30.79 15.46 6.32
C CYS A 305 29.83 16.51 5.71
N HIS A 306 30.38 17.54 5.07
CA HIS A 306 29.59 18.56 4.36
C HIS A 306 28.77 17.94 3.22
N GLN A 307 29.37 17.07 2.42
CA GLN A 307 28.68 16.38 1.33
C GLN A 307 27.54 15.49 1.84
N PHE A 308 27.79 14.70 2.88
CA PHE A 308 26.77 13.85 3.52
C PHE A 308 25.62 14.70 4.07
N SER A 309 25.92 15.75 4.82
CA SER A 309 24.92 16.66 5.39
C SER A 309 24.04 17.33 4.33
N ALA A 310 24.65 17.78 3.22
CA ALA A 310 23.92 18.38 2.10
C ALA A 310 23.00 17.37 1.41
N LEU A 311 23.48 16.15 1.11
CA LEU A 311 22.67 15.09 0.50
C LEU A 311 21.53 14.63 1.41
N ARG A 312 21.77 14.54 2.72
CA ARG A 312 20.76 14.19 3.73
C ARG A 312 19.63 15.23 3.76
N LYS A 313 19.96 16.52 3.77
CA LYS A 313 18.99 17.62 3.71
C LYS A 313 18.17 17.60 2.41
N ALA A 314 18.81 17.29 1.29
CA ALA A 314 18.14 17.14 0.01
C ALA A 314 17.18 15.94 -0.02
N GLU A 315 17.58 14.80 0.56
CA GLU A 315 16.74 13.62 0.71
C GLU A 315 15.49 13.89 1.54
N GLU A 316 15.67 14.54 2.70
CA GLU A 316 14.55 14.90 3.57
C GLU A 316 13.56 15.84 2.85
N SER A 317 14.07 16.86 2.17
CA SER A 317 13.26 17.80 1.39
C SER A 317 12.48 17.10 0.27
N PHE A 318 13.13 16.16 -0.41
CA PHE A 318 12.51 15.32 -1.45
C PHE A 318 11.34 14.50 -0.90
N TYR A 319 11.53 13.83 0.23
CA TYR A 319 10.48 13.00 0.83
C TYR A 319 9.39 13.82 1.49
N LYS A 320 9.69 14.97 2.11
CA LYS A 320 8.72 15.92 2.64
C LYS A 320 7.77 16.42 1.53
N GLN A 321 8.31 16.87 0.40
CA GLN A 321 7.49 17.34 -0.70
C GLN A 321 6.60 16.23 -1.28
N LYS A 322 7.14 15.00 -1.40
CA LYS A 322 6.38 13.87 -1.91
C LYS A 322 5.29 13.38 -0.95
N SER A 323 5.52 13.45 0.36
CA SER A 323 4.56 13.03 1.38
C SER A 323 3.42 14.04 1.55
N ARG A 324 3.69 15.34 1.28
CA ARG A 324 2.78 16.47 1.56
C ARG A 324 2.35 16.53 3.03
N VAL A 325 3.23 16.07 3.93
CA VAL A 325 3.05 16.22 5.38
C VAL A 325 3.53 17.62 5.76
N ASN A 326 2.60 18.45 6.25
CA ASN A 326 2.87 19.85 6.58
C ASN A 326 3.28 20.07 8.04
N TRP A 327 2.98 19.13 8.94
CA TRP A 327 3.19 19.28 10.39
C TRP A 327 4.59 18.86 10.86
N LEU A 328 5.32 18.06 10.07
CA LEU A 328 6.73 17.74 10.34
C LEU A 328 7.62 18.88 9.83
N GLN A 329 8.43 19.47 10.71
CA GLN A 329 9.44 20.44 10.30
C GLN A 329 10.65 19.72 9.68
N LEU A 330 11.42 20.43 8.84
CA LEU A 330 12.67 19.86 8.30
C LEU A 330 13.66 19.74 9.47
N GLY A 331 14.24 18.55 9.70
CA GLY A 331 15.16 18.27 10.79
C GLY A 331 14.81 17.06 11.64
N ASP A 332 13.63 16.45 11.48
CA ASP A 332 13.14 15.33 12.31
C ASP A 332 13.70 13.95 11.90
N ARG A 333 14.58 13.91 10.88
CA ARG A 333 15.41 12.74 10.49
C ARG A 333 14.63 11.45 10.14
N ASN A 334 13.31 11.49 9.98
CA ASN A 334 12.47 10.29 9.83
C ASN A 334 12.03 10.02 8.38
N THR A 335 12.97 9.55 7.53
CA THR A 335 12.69 9.22 6.12
C THR A 335 11.72 8.04 5.97
N SER A 336 11.75 7.05 6.86
CA SER A 336 10.85 5.89 6.83
C SER A 336 9.38 6.29 7.01
N PHE A 337 9.10 7.23 7.92
CA PHE A 337 7.76 7.82 8.09
C PHE A 337 7.26 8.50 6.81
N PHE A 338 8.12 9.29 6.15
CA PHE A 338 7.74 9.92 4.89
C PHE A 338 7.50 8.90 3.78
N HIS A 339 8.32 7.85 3.68
CA HIS A 339 8.10 6.75 2.75
C HIS A 339 6.74 6.09 2.94
N ARG A 340 6.38 5.74 4.19
CA ARG A 340 5.08 5.16 4.53
C ARG A 340 3.92 6.09 4.19
N SER A 341 4.04 7.36 4.56
CA SER A 341 3.04 8.38 4.25
C SER A 341 2.83 8.54 2.75
N ILE A 342 3.91 8.53 1.96
CA ILE A 342 3.85 8.58 0.49
C ILE A 342 3.13 7.35 -0.06
N LEU A 343 3.45 6.16 0.42
CA LEU A 343 2.84 4.91 -0.05
C LEU A 343 1.34 4.90 0.25
N HIS A 344 0.97 5.15 1.51
CA HIS A 344 -0.43 5.27 1.93
C HIS A 344 -1.19 6.30 1.09
N ARG A 345 -0.60 7.48 0.87
CA ARG A 345 -1.22 8.54 0.07
C ARG A 345 -1.36 8.15 -1.40
N ARG A 346 -0.34 7.55 -2.01
CA ARG A 346 -0.39 7.12 -3.42
C ARG A 346 -1.47 6.10 -3.63
N HIS A 347 -1.53 5.11 -2.74
CA HIS A 347 -2.50 4.04 -2.81
C HIS A 347 -3.93 4.56 -2.60
N ARG A 348 -4.16 5.40 -1.58
CA ARG A 348 -5.47 6.00 -1.32
C ARG A 348 -5.96 6.94 -2.43
N ASN A 349 -5.06 7.61 -3.13
CA ASN A 349 -5.41 8.52 -4.23
C ASN A 349 -5.36 7.84 -5.61
N GLU A 350 -5.17 6.52 -5.67
CA GLU A 350 -5.25 5.81 -6.93
C GLU A 350 -6.70 5.79 -7.40
N ILE A 351 -6.94 6.32 -8.60
CA ILE A 351 -8.25 6.24 -9.24
C ILE A 351 -8.35 4.86 -9.88
N THR A 352 -9.06 3.97 -9.21
CA THR A 352 -9.21 2.55 -9.57
C THR A 352 -10.31 2.31 -10.61
N SER A 353 -11.35 3.15 -10.63
CA SER A 353 -12.46 3.08 -11.58
C SER A 353 -13.17 4.43 -11.68
N LEU A 354 -13.75 4.70 -12.86
CA LEU A 354 -14.72 5.77 -13.03
C LEU A 354 -16.10 5.14 -13.07
N CYS A 355 -16.99 5.59 -12.19
CA CYS A 355 -18.40 5.23 -12.21
C CYS A 355 -19.17 6.32 -12.95
N ARG A 356 -20.01 5.90 -13.90
CA ARG A 356 -21.04 6.76 -14.50
C ARG A 356 -22.18 6.95 -13.50
N GLU A 357 -23.03 7.96 -13.71
CA GLU A 357 -24.20 8.25 -12.86
C GLU A 357 -25.19 7.07 -12.78
N ASN A 358 -25.22 6.19 -13.77
CA ASN A 358 -26.03 4.97 -13.80
C ASN A 358 -25.41 3.78 -13.02
N GLY A 359 -24.26 3.96 -12.35
CA GLY A 359 -23.57 2.93 -11.58
C GLY A 359 -22.68 1.99 -12.40
N GLU A 360 -22.58 2.16 -13.72
CA GLU A 360 -21.67 1.36 -14.55
C GLU A 360 -20.22 1.84 -14.39
N GLY A 361 -19.35 0.94 -13.93
CA GLY A 361 -17.91 1.19 -13.79
C GLY A 361 -17.14 0.78 -15.05
N SER A 362 -16.41 1.71 -15.66
CA SER A 362 -15.44 1.38 -16.70
C SER A 362 -14.02 1.26 -16.10
N ALA A 363 -13.33 0.16 -16.37
CA ALA A 363 -11.91 0.04 -16.07
C ALA A 363 -11.12 1.00 -16.98
N LEU A 364 -10.22 1.80 -16.40
CA LEU A 364 -9.40 2.76 -17.13
C LEU A 364 -8.41 2.03 -18.08
N ARG A 365 -8.80 1.81 -19.34
CA ARG A 365 -7.84 1.76 -20.44
C ARG A 365 -7.63 3.19 -20.92
N LEU A 366 -6.60 3.84 -20.40
CA LEU A 366 -6.17 5.17 -20.82
C LEU A 366 -5.60 5.09 -22.26
N VAL A 367 -6.46 5.10 -23.26
CA VAL A 367 -6.12 5.61 -24.60
C VAL A 367 -6.52 7.08 -24.57
N ALA A 368 -5.59 7.94 -24.18
CA ALA A 368 -5.83 9.38 -24.14
C ALA A 368 -5.84 9.95 -25.56
N TRP A 369 -7.04 10.13 -26.14
CA TRP A 369 -7.32 11.19 -27.09
C TRP A 369 -8.32 12.13 -26.43
N ILE A 370 -7.83 13.27 -25.94
CA ILE A 370 -8.69 14.36 -25.45
C ILE A 370 -9.25 15.05 -26.71
N ILE A 371 -10.47 14.70 -27.10
CA ILE A 371 -11.27 15.52 -28.02
C ILE A 371 -12.11 16.45 -27.14
N CYS A 372 -11.79 17.73 -27.22
CA CYS A 372 -12.49 18.80 -26.53
C CYS A 372 -13.73 19.16 -27.36
N ILE A 373 -14.92 18.73 -26.94
CA ILE A 373 -16.19 19.20 -27.51
C ILE A 373 -16.63 20.42 -26.69
N ARG A 374 -16.67 21.59 -27.33
CA ARG A 374 -17.28 22.81 -26.77
C ARG A 374 -18.80 22.77 -26.94
N PRO A 375 -19.61 23.18 -25.94
CA PRO A 375 -20.98 23.59 -26.19
C PRO A 375 -21.00 24.98 -26.87
N ARG A 376 -22.02 25.20 -27.70
CA ARG A 376 -22.27 26.42 -28.49
C ARG A 376 -22.51 27.65 -27.63
#